data_AF-A0A8H3L7H9-F1
#
_entry.id   AF-A0A8H3L7H9-F1
#
_cell.length_a   1.000
_cell.length_b   1.000
_cell.length_c   1.000
_cell.angle_alpha   90.00
_cell.angle_beta   90.00
_cell.angle_gamma   90.00
#
_symmetry.space_group_name_H-M   'P 1'
#
loop_
_entity.id
_entity.type
_entity.pdbx_description
1 polymer ?
#
loop_
_entity_poly.entity_id
_entity_poly.type
_entity_poly.pdbx_seq_one_letter_code
_entity_poly.pdbx_strand_id
1 'polypeptide(L)'
;MSDEMEKLFSKYNKLEEIQKATKTNLQLKIELKDSIAAIQELLNNRTERLILNENKFTCKSPVISDEIEVFFKVMLAINTTLRIDKITQIILRKHEELQDFIKTYCQLRTYSFQIKKCDESSCNICKPPRTSFSVFQSLHFLSDPMSSANNSEHYAEFNMLYEHGSSSLYTNTKVRDFMECTECHKFQCIFSEKQLTKQQTTDFHLAI
;
A
#
# COMPACT_ATOMS: atom_id res chain seq x y z
N MET A 1 -35.24 2.80 -3.37
CA MET A 1 -35.27 4.19 -2.92
C MET A 1 -36.72 4.62 -2.87
N SER A 2 -37.11 5.43 -1.91
CA SER A 2 -38.46 5.97 -1.78
C SER A 2 -38.68 7.12 -2.75
N ASP A 3 -39.92 7.31 -3.20
CA ASP A 3 -40.29 8.38 -4.13
C ASP A 3 -39.91 9.78 -3.61
N GLU A 4 -39.92 9.96 -2.28
CA GLU A 4 -39.52 11.21 -1.63
C GLU A 4 -38.01 11.46 -1.79
N MET A 5 -37.18 10.45 -1.54
CA MET A 5 -35.73 10.56 -1.70
C MET A 5 -35.32 10.65 -3.18
N GLU A 6 -36.04 10.00 -4.11
CA GLU A 6 -35.82 10.17 -5.55
C GLU A 6 -36.14 11.61 -6.03
N LYS A 7 -37.26 12.18 -5.57
CA LYS A 7 -37.61 13.59 -5.84
C LYS A 7 -36.61 14.56 -5.22
N LEU A 8 -36.02 14.22 -4.07
CA LEU A 8 -34.97 15.02 -3.46
C LEU A 8 -33.66 14.91 -4.27
N PHE A 9 -33.27 13.69 -4.63
CA PHE A 9 -32.05 13.39 -5.38
C PHE A 9 -32.06 14.05 -6.77
N SER A 10 -33.19 14.00 -7.48
CA SER A 10 -33.33 14.58 -8.83
C SER A 10 -33.14 16.11 -8.90
N LYS A 11 -33.12 16.81 -7.76
CA LYS A 11 -32.83 18.26 -7.69
C LYS A 11 -31.34 18.58 -7.80
N TYR A 12 -30.46 17.59 -7.62
CA TYR A 12 -29.03 17.79 -7.62
C TYR A 12 -28.44 17.32 -8.95
N ASN A 13 -27.67 18.20 -9.59
CA ASN A 13 -27.07 17.91 -10.90
C ASN A 13 -25.55 17.69 -10.81
N LYS A 14 -24.94 17.98 -9.65
CA LYS A 14 -23.51 17.79 -9.40
C LYS A 14 -23.27 16.85 -8.24
N LEU A 15 -22.22 16.04 -8.37
CA LEU A 15 -21.82 15.09 -7.32
C LEU A 15 -21.52 15.78 -5.98
N GLU A 16 -20.92 16.98 -6.01
CA GLU A 16 -20.65 17.77 -4.81
C GLU A 16 -21.92 18.19 -4.07
N GLU A 17 -23.00 18.47 -4.80
CA GLU A 17 -24.31 18.84 -4.22
C GLU A 17 -24.95 17.62 -3.55
N ILE A 18 -24.91 16.46 -4.22
CA ILE A 18 -25.37 15.18 -3.68
C ILE A 18 -24.59 14.83 -2.41
N GLN A 19 -23.27 15.00 -2.41
CA GLN A 19 -22.43 14.75 -1.24
C GLN A 19 -22.75 15.69 -0.08
N LYS A 20 -23.06 16.96 -0.34
CA LYS A 20 -23.50 17.90 0.71
C LYS A 20 -24.87 17.51 1.25
N ALA A 21 -25.81 17.14 0.38
CA ALA A 21 -27.15 16.72 0.76
C ALA A 21 -27.16 15.44 1.60
N THR A 22 -26.28 14.48 1.31
CA THR A 22 -26.14 13.24 2.08
C THR A 22 -25.46 13.43 3.44
N LYS A 23 -24.71 14.52 3.63
CA LYS A 23 -24.19 14.92 4.95
C LYS A 23 -25.28 15.49 5.85
N THR A 24 -26.26 16.17 5.29
CA THR A 24 -27.38 16.75 6.04
C THR A 24 -28.58 15.81 6.15
N ASN A 25 -28.78 14.90 5.21
CA ASN A 25 -29.87 13.94 5.20
C ASN A 25 -29.34 12.49 5.24
N LEU A 26 -29.45 11.87 6.42
CA LEU A 26 -28.98 10.50 6.65
C LEU A 26 -29.82 9.46 5.89
N GLN A 27 -31.13 9.70 5.73
CA GLN A 27 -32.02 8.79 5.01
C GLN A 27 -31.62 8.69 3.53
N LEU A 28 -31.37 9.83 2.89
CA LEU A 28 -30.88 9.88 1.52
C LEU A 28 -29.57 9.10 1.36
N LYS A 29 -28.66 9.20 2.34
CA LYS A 29 -27.38 8.47 2.33
C LYS A 29 -27.57 6.96 2.41
N ILE A 30 -28.47 6.48 3.26
CA ILE A 30 -28.76 5.05 3.42
C ILE A 30 -29.40 4.52 2.14
N GLU A 31 -30.45 5.16 1.65
CA GLU A 31 -31.17 4.66 0.47
C GLU A 31 -30.32 4.71 -0.82
N LEU A 32 -29.42 5.69 -0.95
CA LEU A 32 -28.46 5.71 -2.06
C LEU A 32 -27.50 4.51 -1.99
N LYS A 33 -27.00 4.16 -0.79
CA LYS A 33 -26.17 2.96 -0.61
C LYS A 33 -26.96 1.69 -0.94
N ASP A 34 -28.17 1.58 -0.42
CA ASP A 34 -29.01 0.40 -0.62
C ASP A 34 -29.41 0.24 -2.10
N SER A 35 -29.61 1.35 -2.82
CA SER A 35 -29.98 1.33 -4.25
C SER A 35 -28.92 0.69 -5.14
N ILE A 36 -27.65 0.71 -4.73
CA ILE A 36 -26.54 0.13 -5.49
C ILE A 36 -26.05 -1.20 -4.91
N ALA A 37 -26.49 -1.57 -3.70
CA ALA A 37 -25.98 -2.73 -2.98
C ALA A 37 -26.16 -4.04 -3.77
N ALA A 38 -27.34 -4.24 -4.37
CA ALA A 38 -27.62 -5.45 -5.15
C ALA A 38 -26.70 -5.58 -6.38
N ILE A 39 -26.36 -4.45 -7.03
CA ILE A 39 -25.45 -4.43 -8.17
C ILE A 39 -24.02 -4.72 -7.71
N GLN A 40 -23.60 -4.15 -6.59
CA GLN A 40 -22.28 -4.45 -5.99
C GLN A 40 -22.15 -5.92 -5.63
N GLU A 41 -23.17 -6.51 -5.01
CA GLU A 41 -23.19 -7.94 -4.67
C GLU A 41 -23.12 -8.82 -5.93
N LEU A 42 -23.90 -8.49 -6.97
CA LEU A 42 -23.85 -9.20 -8.25
C LEU A 42 -22.46 -9.16 -8.88
N LEU A 43 -21.82 -7.99 -8.90
CA LEU A 43 -20.47 -7.80 -9.45
C LEU A 43 -19.42 -8.56 -8.63
N ASN A 44 -19.53 -8.53 -7.30
CA ASN A 44 -18.63 -9.26 -6.41
C ASN A 44 -18.76 -10.77 -6.64
N ASN A 45 -19.99 -11.29 -6.60
CA ASN A 45 -20.27 -12.70 -6.85
C ASN A 45 -19.77 -13.18 -8.21
N ARG A 46 -19.89 -12.35 -9.25
CA ARG A 46 -19.37 -12.68 -10.59
C ARG A 46 -17.85 -12.68 -10.63
N THR A 47 -17.21 -11.74 -9.95
CA THR A 47 -15.75 -11.60 -9.91
C THR A 47 -15.11 -12.73 -9.13
N GLU A 48 -15.65 -13.09 -7.96
CA GLU A 48 -15.12 -14.15 -7.10
C GLU A 48 -15.23 -15.56 -7.70
N ARG A 49 -16.06 -15.74 -8.72
CA ARG A 49 -16.14 -16.99 -9.50
C ARG A 49 -15.01 -17.13 -10.52
N LEU A 50 -14.30 -16.04 -10.83
CA LEU A 50 -13.17 -16.08 -11.75
C LEU A 50 -11.96 -16.75 -11.07
N ILE A 51 -11.19 -17.48 -11.86
CA ILE A 51 -9.97 -18.18 -11.42
C ILE A 51 -8.85 -17.84 -12.41
N LEU A 52 -7.70 -17.44 -11.88
CA LEU A 52 -6.48 -17.23 -12.64
C LEU A 52 -5.35 -17.99 -11.95
N ASN A 53 -4.70 -18.91 -12.67
CA ASN A 53 -3.60 -19.73 -12.15
C ASN A 53 -3.96 -20.37 -10.80
N GLU A 54 -5.10 -21.09 -10.74
CA GLU A 54 -5.63 -21.78 -9.55
C GLU A 54 -6.07 -20.85 -8.39
N ASN A 55 -5.84 -19.54 -8.50
CA ASN A 55 -6.23 -18.56 -7.50
C ASN A 55 -7.56 -17.90 -7.87
N LYS A 56 -8.48 -17.85 -6.91
CA LYS A 56 -9.74 -17.11 -7.05
C LYS A 56 -9.49 -15.62 -6.88
N PHE A 57 -10.24 -14.81 -7.63
CA PHE A 57 -10.28 -13.38 -7.37
C PHE A 57 -10.97 -13.11 -6.04
N THR A 58 -10.54 -12.06 -5.34
CA THR A 58 -11.15 -11.60 -4.09
C THR A 58 -11.63 -10.17 -4.26
N CYS A 59 -12.88 -9.91 -3.87
CA CYS A 59 -13.40 -8.55 -3.83
C CYS A 59 -13.03 -7.91 -2.49
N LYS A 60 -12.49 -6.68 -2.54
CA LYS A 60 -12.14 -5.93 -1.33
C LYS A 60 -13.28 -4.99 -0.97
N SER A 61 -13.62 -4.97 0.32
CA SER A 61 -14.58 -4.02 0.86
C SER A 61 -14.06 -2.57 0.73
N PRO A 62 -14.96 -1.58 0.62
CA PRO A 62 -14.57 -0.18 0.66
C PRO A 62 -13.80 0.15 1.95
N VAL A 63 -12.79 1.00 1.82
CA VAL A 63 -12.01 1.51 2.96
C VAL A 63 -12.95 2.22 3.93
N ILE A 64 -12.87 1.86 5.22
CA ILE A 64 -13.67 2.48 6.28
C ILE A 64 -13.12 3.86 6.65
N SER A 65 -13.96 4.73 7.22
CA SER A 65 -13.57 6.11 7.58
C SER A 65 -12.33 6.14 8.48
N ASP A 66 -12.24 5.23 9.44
CA ASP A 66 -11.15 5.17 10.41
C ASP A 66 -9.80 4.85 9.74
N GLU A 67 -9.80 3.97 8.73
CA GLU A 67 -8.58 3.67 7.95
C GLU A 67 -8.14 4.88 7.14
N ILE A 68 -9.08 5.62 6.56
CA ILE A 68 -8.82 6.89 5.86
C ILE A 68 -8.22 7.91 6.85
N GLU A 69 -8.75 8.00 8.07
CA GLU A 69 -8.21 8.88 9.10
C GLU A 69 -6.80 8.49 9.53
N VAL A 70 -6.53 7.19 9.72
CA VAL A 70 -5.19 6.68 10.04
C VAL A 70 -4.21 7.04 8.92
N PHE A 71 -4.60 6.85 7.66
CA PHE A 71 -3.80 7.25 6.51
C PHE A 71 -3.51 8.76 6.52
N PHE A 72 -4.53 9.58 6.80
CA PHE A 72 -4.37 11.03 6.86
C PHE A 72 -3.52 11.50 8.03
N LYS A 73 -3.55 10.83 9.18
CA LYS A 73 -2.66 11.14 10.31
C LYS A 73 -1.19 11.00 9.90
N VAL A 74 -0.85 10.02 9.07
CA VAL A 74 0.51 9.86 8.54
C VAL A 74 0.88 11.00 7.59
N MET A 75 -0.03 11.39 6.70
CA MET A 75 0.19 12.54 5.80
C MET A 75 0.38 13.85 6.58
N LEU A 76 -0.44 14.07 7.62
CA LEU A 76 -0.35 15.24 8.49
C LEU A 76 0.93 15.27 9.32
N ALA A 77 1.51 14.11 9.65
CA ALA A 77 2.82 14.04 10.30
C ALA A 77 3.96 14.51 9.38
N ILE A 78 3.78 14.47 8.06
CA ILE A 78 4.74 14.99 7.07
C ILE A 78 4.49 16.48 6.82
N ASN A 79 3.23 16.88 6.66
CA ASN A 79 2.85 18.27 6.44
C ASN A 79 1.53 18.58 7.16
N THR A 80 1.61 19.39 8.21
CA THR A 80 0.47 19.71 9.08
C THR A 80 -0.56 20.64 8.42
N THR A 81 -0.22 21.26 7.29
CA THR A 81 -1.10 22.20 6.56
C THR A 81 -2.05 21.49 5.59
N LEU A 82 -1.89 20.19 5.38
CA LEU A 82 -2.76 19.40 4.50
C LEU A 82 -4.19 19.37 5.05
N ARG A 83 -5.16 19.49 4.15
CA ARG A 83 -6.59 19.43 4.47
C ARG A 83 -7.27 18.33 3.69
N ILE A 84 -7.91 17.39 4.39
CA ILE A 84 -8.60 16.22 3.81
C ILE A 84 -9.58 16.59 2.69
N ASP A 85 -10.23 17.75 2.79
CA ASP A 85 -11.22 18.22 1.83
C ASP A 85 -10.62 18.82 0.54
N LYS A 86 -9.29 19.01 0.45
CA LYS A 86 -8.63 19.72 -0.66
C LYS A 86 -7.34 19.03 -1.13
N ILE A 87 -7.43 17.76 -1.50
CA ILE A 87 -6.27 16.92 -1.84
C ILE A 87 -6.30 16.53 -3.31
N THR A 88 -6.19 17.53 -4.18
CA THR A 88 -5.91 17.26 -5.60
C THR A 88 -4.41 17.11 -5.79
N GLN A 89 -4.00 16.37 -6.82
CA GLN A 89 -2.59 16.19 -7.16
C GLN A 89 -1.88 17.55 -7.36
N ILE A 90 -2.58 18.54 -7.94
CA ILE A 90 -2.06 19.90 -8.15
C ILE A 90 -1.77 20.60 -6.83
N ILE A 91 -2.65 20.43 -5.82
CA ILE A 91 -2.46 21.02 -4.50
C ILE A 91 -1.29 20.34 -3.80
N LEU A 92 -1.23 19.01 -3.79
CA LEU A 92 -0.15 18.25 -3.16
C LEU A 92 1.24 18.61 -3.71
N ARG A 93 1.35 18.94 -5.01
CA ARG A 93 2.61 19.38 -5.63
C ARG A 93 3.09 20.75 -5.16
N LYS A 94 2.21 21.58 -4.59
CA LYS A 94 2.55 22.91 -4.07
C LYS A 94 3.02 22.90 -2.61
N HIS A 95 2.84 21.79 -1.89
CA HIS A 95 3.28 21.68 -0.50
C HIS A 95 4.77 21.33 -0.45
N GLU A 96 5.60 22.33 -0.14
CA GLU A 96 7.07 22.20 -0.14
C GLU A 96 7.55 21.08 0.80
N GLU A 97 7.10 21.05 2.06
CA GLU A 97 7.52 20.01 3.02
C GLU A 97 7.21 18.59 2.54
N LEU A 98 6.07 18.40 1.86
CA LEU A 98 5.69 17.10 1.29
C LEU A 98 6.58 16.76 0.10
N GLN A 99 6.88 17.74 -0.77
CA GLN A 99 7.78 17.53 -1.90
C GLN A 99 9.21 17.26 -1.44
N ASP A 100 9.67 17.93 -0.40
CA ASP A 100 11.00 17.73 0.19
C ASP A 100 11.10 16.36 0.85
N PHE A 101 10.05 15.92 1.55
CA PHE A 101 9.98 14.55 2.06
C PHE A 101 10.09 13.52 0.91
N ILE A 102 9.30 13.68 -0.16
CA ILE A 102 9.32 12.77 -1.31
C ILE A 102 10.71 12.75 -1.97
N LYS A 103 11.35 13.91 -2.16
CA LYS A 103 12.69 14.00 -2.77
C LYS A 103 13.78 13.40 -1.88
N THR A 104 13.66 13.56 -0.57
CA THR A 104 14.69 13.16 0.39
C THR A 104 14.62 11.67 0.70
N TYR A 105 13.40 11.15 0.88
CA TYR A 105 13.19 9.81 1.42
C TYR A 105 12.60 8.83 0.42
N CYS A 106 12.09 9.30 -0.72
CA CYS A 106 11.46 8.44 -1.71
C CYS A 106 12.20 8.45 -3.04
N GLN A 107 12.05 7.35 -3.78
CA GLN A 107 12.52 7.24 -5.15
C GLN A 107 11.37 6.70 -6.01
N LEU A 108 10.89 7.56 -6.91
CA LEU A 108 9.84 7.21 -7.87
C LEU A 108 10.48 6.77 -9.18
N ARG A 109 10.11 5.58 -9.65
CA ARG A 109 10.56 4.95 -10.89
C ARG A 109 9.36 4.49 -11.71
N THR A 110 9.61 4.09 -12.96
CA THR A 110 8.57 3.58 -13.86
C THR A 110 7.85 2.36 -13.29
N TYR A 111 8.58 1.49 -12.60
CA TYR A 111 8.07 0.20 -12.10
C TYR A 111 8.16 0.03 -10.59
N SER A 112 8.68 1.01 -9.87
CA SER A 112 8.84 0.93 -8.42
C SER A 112 8.66 2.28 -7.74
N PHE A 113 8.19 2.22 -6.51
CA PHE A 113 8.21 3.34 -5.59
C PHE A 113 8.89 2.88 -4.32
N GLN A 114 10.03 3.47 -4.02
CA GLN A 114 10.87 3.08 -2.89
C GLN A 114 10.83 4.18 -1.84
N ILE A 115 10.82 3.78 -0.57
CA ILE A 115 10.88 4.69 0.57
C ILE A 115 12.00 4.20 1.49
N LYS A 116 12.95 5.08 1.81
CA LYS A 116 14.02 4.83 2.77
C LYS A 116 13.74 5.63 4.05
N LYS A 117 13.82 4.95 5.20
CA LYS A 117 13.63 5.62 6.50
C LYS A 117 14.74 6.65 6.76
N CYS A 118 14.42 7.70 7.52
CA CYS A 118 15.42 8.52 8.19
C CYS A 118 16.18 7.64 9.21
N ASP A 119 17.48 7.86 9.37
CA ASP A 119 18.31 7.21 10.40
C ASP A 119 18.20 7.95 11.76
N GLU A 120 17.17 8.77 11.90
CA GLU A 120 16.98 9.66 13.03
C GLU A 120 16.07 8.99 14.07
N SER A 121 16.61 8.75 15.26
CA SER A 121 15.90 8.06 16.34
C SER A 121 14.66 8.82 16.84
N SER A 122 14.66 10.14 16.71
CA SER A 122 13.57 11.05 17.10
C SER A 122 12.52 11.27 16.01
N CYS A 123 12.66 10.62 14.86
CA CYS A 123 11.85 10.84 13.67
C CYS A 123 10.44 10.27 13.84
N ASN A 124 9.47 11.16 14.05
CA ASN A 124 8.06 10.82 14.28
C ASN A 124 7.39 10.15 13.06
N ILE A 125 7.96 10.31 11.87
CA ILE A 125 7.41 9.77 10.61
C ILE A 125 7.85 8.32 10.40
N CYS A 126 9.16 8.05 10.37
CA CYS A 126 9.67 6.74 9.99
C CYS A 126 9.75 5.75 11.16
N LYS A 127 9.87 6.26 12.40
CA LYS A 127 10.34 5.53 13.59
C LYS A 127 11.74 4.91 13.37
N PRO A 128 12.47 4.56 14.44
CA PRO A 128 13.79 3.95 14.30
C PRO A 128 13.77 2.69 13.40
N PRO A 129 14.80 2.46 12.58
CA PRO A 129 15.01 1.17 11.93
C PRO A 129 15.04 0.04 12.97
N ARG A 130 14.41 -1.10 12.67
CA ARG A 130 14.45 -2.30 13.54
C ARG A 130 15.81 -3.01 13.50
N THR A 131 16.58 -2.72 12.46
CA THR A 131 17.90 -3.27 12.18
C THR A 131 18.98 -2.41 12.84
N SER A 132 20.15 -2.98 13.12
CA SER A 132 21.28 -2.22 13.65
C SER A 132 21.70 -1.09 12.71
N PHE A 133 22.20 0.00 13.28
CA PHE A 133 22.68 1.17 12.55
C PHE A 133 23.67 0.80 11.43
N SER A 134 24.62 -0.09 11.71
CA SER A 134 25.65 -0.51 10.75
C SER A 134 25.06 -1.17 9.50
N VAL A 135 24.05 -2.03 9.66
CA VAL A 135 23.39 -2.71 8.54
C VAL A 135 22.43 -1.74 7.83
N PHE A 136 21.78 -0.85 8.57
CA PHE A 136 20.88 0.14 7.97
C PHE A 136 21.64 1.14 7.09
N GLN A 137 22.82 1.59 7.51
CA GLN A 137 23.65 2.52 6.74
C GLN A 137 24.12 1.92 5.41
N SER A 138 24.33 0.60 5.35
CA SER A 138 24.66 -0.12 4.11
C SER A 138 23.48 -0.33 3.15
N LEU A 139 22.24 -0.05 3.57
CA LEU A 139 21.09 -0.15 2.69
C LEU A 139 21.04 1.03 1.72
N HIS A 140 21.01 0.72 0.43
CA HIS A 140 20.79 1.70 -0.62
C HIS A 140 19.43 1.46 -1.28
N PHE A 141 18.95 2.45 -2.04
CA PHE A 141 17.82 2.22 -2.93
C PHE A 141 18.17 1.13 -3.95
N LEU A 142 17.18 0.32 -4.32
CA LEU A 142 17.30 -0.67 -5.38
C LEU A 142 17.65 0.02 -6.70
N SER A 143 18.61 -0.56 -7.41
CA SER A 143 18.97 -0.18 -8.78
C SER A 143 17.78 -0.36 -9.72
N ASP A 144 17.74 0.44 -10.79
CA ASP A 144 16.75 0.28 -11.84
C ASP A 144 17.06 -0.96 -12.70
N PRO A 145 16.05 -1.62 -13.31
CA PRO A 145 16.29 -2.63 -14.34
C PRO A 145 17.08 -2.00 -15.50
N MET A 146 18.28 -2.52 -15.77
CA MET A 146 19.11 -2.09 -16.89
C MET A 146 19.10 -3.15 -17.99
N SER A 147 19.33 -2.75 -19.24
CA SER A 147 19.53 -3.72 -20.33
C SER A 147 20.78 -4.57 -20.08
N SER A 148 20.76 -5.82 -20.54
CA SER A 148 21.93 -6.69 -20.48
C SER A 148 23.02 -6.15 -21.39
N ALA A 149 24.27 -6.17 -20.90
CA ALA A 149 25.44 -5.74 -21.67
C ALA A 149 25.64 -6.57 -22.95
N ASN A 150 25.18 -7.83 -22.94
CA ASN A 150 25.36 -8.77 -24.04
C ASN A 150 24.15 -8.86 -24.98
N ASN A 151 22.96 -8.39 -24.54
CA ASN A 151 21.76 -8.38 -25.37
C ASN A 151 20.80 -7.26 -24.93
N SER A 152 20.63 -6.24 -25.78
CA SER A 152 19.78 -5.09 -25.51
C SER A 152 18.29 -5.40 -25.43
N GLU A 153 17.83 -6.55 -25.94
CA GLU A 153 16.43 -6.99 -25.87
C GLU A 153 16.06 -7.63 -24.53
N HIS A 154 17.05 -7.92 -23.67
CA HIS A 154 16.83 -8.49 -22.34
C HIS A 154 17.33 -7.57 -21.24
N TYR A 155 16.74 -7.67 -20.05
CA TYR A 155 17.27 -7.04 -18.85
C TYR A 155 18.54 -7.76 -18.37
N ALA A 156 19.43 -7.01 -17.72
CA ALA A 156 20.59 -7.54 -17.04
C ALA A 156 20.14 -8.48 -15.90
N GLU A 157 20.97 -9.49 -15.61
CA GLU A 157 20.65 -10.47 -14.58
C GLU A 157 20.51 -9.82 -13.21
N PHE A 158 19.60 -10.36 -12.39
CA PHE A 158 19.33 -9.87 -11.03
C PHE A 158 20.62 -9.78 -10.20
N ASN A 159 21.45 -10.81 -10.26
CA ASN A 159 22.68 -10.88 -9.48
C ASN A 159 23.65 -9.75 -9.83
N MET A 160 23.75 -9.39 -11.11
CA MET A 160 24.60 -8.28 -11.53
C MET A 160 24.11 -6.92 -11.04
N LEU A 161 22.78 -6.71 -11.00
CA LEU A 161 22.18 -5.42 -10.61
C LEU A 161 22.05 -5.24 -9.10
N TYR A 162 21.85 -6.33 -8.37
CA TYR A 162 21.42 -6.30 -6.97
C TYR A 162 22.41 -6.97 -5.99
N GLU A 163 23.37 -7.81 -6.43
CA GLU A 163 24.34 -8.44 -5.51
C GLU A 163 25.63 -7.62 -5.32
N HIS A 164 25.93 -6.63 -6.18
CA HIS A 164 27.15 -5.83 -6.05
C HIS A 164 27.07 -4.63 -5.09
N GLY A 165 25.88 -4.26 -4.59
CA GLY A 165 25.69 -3.04 -3.80
C GLY A 165 25.14 -3.21 -2.39
N SER A 166 24.81 -4.44 -1.96
CA SER A 166 24.12 -4.64 -0.69
C SER A 166 24.16 -6.09 -0.26
N SER A 167 24.98 -6.37 0.76
CA SER A 167 24.86 -7.56 1.61
C SER A 167 23.49 -7.67 2.31
N SER A 168 22.66 -6.64 2.18
CA SER A 168 21.42 -6.39 2.90
C SER A 168 20.14 -6.51 2.07
N LEU A 169 20.22 -6.89 0.79
CA LEU A 169 19.00 -7.28 0.07
C LEU A 169 18.56 -8.66 0.51
N TYR A 170 17.30 -8.75 0.89
CA TYR A 170 16.62 -10.00 1.16
C TYR A 170 16.61 -10.81 -0.14
N THR A 171 17.67 -11.56 -0.41
CA THR A 171 17.74 -12.43 -1.59
C THR A 171 16.63 -13.46 -1.45
N ASN A 172 15.91 -13.74 -2.54
CA ASN A 172 14.80 -14.71 -2.51
C ASN A 172 15.29 -16.10 -2.03
N THR A 173 16.57 -16.40 -2.30
CA THR A 173 17.30 -17.58 -1.80
C THR A 173 17.41 -17.66 -0.27
N LYS A 174 17.23 -16.55 0.45
CA LYS A 174 17.30 -16.45 1.91
C LYS A 174 15.92 -16.30 2.57
N VAL A 175 14.85 -16.19 1.79
CA VAL A 175 13.47 -16.36 2.27
C VAL A 175 13.27 -17.84 2.61
N ARG A 176 12.66 -18.11 3.76
CA ARG A 176 12.42 -19.48 4.26
C ARG A 176 10.95 -19.84 4.21
N ASP A 177 10.10 -18.89 4.55
CA ASP A 177 8.66 -19.08 4.56
C ASP A 177 7.91 -17.74 4.54
N PHE A 178 6.59 -17.80 4.38
CA PHE A 178 5.68 -16.67 4.48
C PHE A 178 4.60 -16.99 5.51
N MET A 179 4.40 -16.09 6.48
CA MET A 179 3.33 -16.24 7.48
C MET A 179 2.31 -15.11 7.33
N GLU A 180 1.02 -15.44 7.44
CA GLU A 180 -0.03 -14.42 7.56
C GLU A 180 -0.16 -14.01 9.03
N CYS A 181 -0.07 -12.71 9.31
CA CYS A 181 -0.34 -12.20 10.65
C CYS A 181 -1.82 -12.36 11.01
N THR A 182 -2.12 -13.06 12.10
CA THR A 182 -3.49 -13.31 12.58
C THR A 182 -4.25 -12.06 13.02
N GLU A 183 -3.56 -10.98 13.36
CA GLU A 183 -4.19 -9.72 13.78
C GLU A 183 -4.47 -8.76 12.62
N CYS A 184 -3.56 -8.68 11.63
CA CYS A 184 -3.64 -7.67 10.57
C CYS A 184 -3.75 -8.23 9.15
N HIS A 185 -3.76 -9.57 9.00
CA HIS A 185 -3.89 -10.27 7.72
C HIS A 185 -2.86 -9.87 6.65
N LYS A 186 -1.70 -9.38 7.10
CA LYS A 186 -0.57 -9.06 6.22
C LYS A 186 0.42 -10.22 6.22
N PHE A 187 0.85 -10.62 5.02
CA PHE A 187 1.93 -11.58 4.86
C PHE A 187 3.26 -10.99 5.31
N GLN A 188 4.00 -11.76 6.11
CA GLN A 188 5.34 -11.47 6.58
C GLN A 188 6.30 -12.49 5.98
N CYS A 189 7.39 -12.01 5.40
CA CYS A 189 8.46 -12.88 4.90
C CYS A 189 9.38 -13.26 6.05
N ILE A 190 9.69 -14.54 6.17
CA ILE A 190 10.60 -15.05 7.19
C ILE A 190 11.95 -15.31 6.54
N PHE A 191 12.98 -14.67 7.10
CA PHE A 191 14.32 -14.67 6.53
C PHE A 191 15.32 -15.36 7.44
N SER A 192 16.26 -16.10 6.86
CA SER A 192 17.42 -16.62 7.58
C SER A 192 18.66 -16.58 6.71
N GLU A 193 19.76 -16.06 7.26
CA GLU A 193 21.05 -16.07 6.57
C GLU A 193 21.57 -17.47 6.29
N LYS A 194 21.18 -18.45 7.12
CA LYS A 194 21.54 -19.86 6.98
C LYS A 194 20.36 -20.65 6.46
N GLN A 195 20.65 -21.70 5.69
CA GLN A 195 19.61 -22.67 5.34
C GLN A 195 19.22 -23.44 6.61
N LEU A 196 17.92 -23.52 6.88
CA LEU A 196 17.42 -24.26 8.03
C LEU A 196 17.70 -25.75 7.81
N THR A 197 18.16 -26.42 8.86
CA THR A 197 18.24 -27.88 8.88
C THR A 197 16.82 -28.47 8.91
N LYS A 198 16.66 -29.75 8.50
CA LYS A 198 15.35 -30.41 8.53
C LYS A 198 14.67 -30.32 9.91
N GLN A 199 15.44 -30.48 10.99
CA GLN A 199 14.93 -30.37 12.34
C GLN A 199 14.44 -28.96 12.64
N GLN A 200 15.23 -27.92 12.32
CA GLN A 200 14.84 -26.52 12.54
C GLN A 200 13.60 -26.12 11.74
N THR A 201 13.45 -26.64 10.51
CA THR A 201 12.24 -26.44 9.71
C THR A 201 11.03 -27.08 10.37
N THR A 202 11.15 -28.32 10.86
CA THR A 202 10.07 -29.00 11.58
C THR A 202 9.70 -28.27 12.87
N ASP A 203 10.68 -27.89 13.69
CA ASP A 203 10.46 -27.18 14.95
C ASP A 203 9.79 -25.81 14.70
N PHE A 204 10.18 -25.13 13.62
CA PHE A 204 9.59 -23.87 13.20
C PHE A 204 8.12 -24.02 12.76
N HIS A 205 7.79 -25.03 11.95
CA HIS A 205 6.40 -25.29 11.57
C HIS A 205 5.52 -25.77 12.73
N LEU A 206 6.11 -26.29 13.81
CA LEU A 206 5.39 -26.64 15.03
C LEU A 206 5.13 -25.45 15.95
N ALA A 207 5.87 -24.35 15.77
CA ALA A 207 5.80 -23.15 16.60
C ALA A 207 4.92 -22.03 16.02
N ILE A 208 4.46 -22.19 14.77
CA ILE A 208 3.55 -21.28 14.05
C ILE A 208 2.17 -21.93 13.98
#